data_AF-A0A6A9T8R0-F1
#
_entry.id   AF-A0A6A9T8R0-F1
#
_cell.length_a   1.000
_cell.length_b   1.000
_cell.length_c   1.000
_cell.angle_alpha   90.00
_cell.angle_beta   90.00
_cell.angle_gamma   90.00
#
_symmetry.space_group_name_H-M   'P 1'
#
loop_
_entity.id
_entity.type
_entity.pdbx_description
1 polymer ?
#
loop_
_entity_poly.entity_id
_entity_poly.type
_entity_poly.pdbx_seq_one_letter_code
_entity_poly.pdbx_strand_id
1 'polypeptide(L)'
;MRATLETLAVALLVGLLQAVLGVVGLAGVFALSAPLAVAPWALVTSVYAHGSIGHLFANALSLLLVGPLVERRTTRPRFHAFVVGTGALA
;
A
#
# COMPACT_ATOMS: atom_id res chain seq x y z
N MET A 1 2.20 -9.06 15.32
CA MET A 1 1.24 -8.42 14.39
C MET A 1 1.41 -6.91 14.32
N ARG A 2 2.52 -6.35 14.85
CA ARG A 2 2.74 -4.91 14.81
C ARG A 2 2.99 -4.44 13.38
N ALA A 3 3.87 -5.11 12.64
CA ALA A 3 4.21 -4.71 11.27
C ALA A 3 3.01 -4.88 10.32
N THR A 4 2.27 -5.98 10.47
CA THR A 4 1.03 -6.23 9.71
C THR A 4 0.00 -5.12 9.91
N LEU A 5 -0.29 -4.76 11.17
CA LEU A 5 -1.26 -3.72 11.49
C LEU A 5 -0.82 -2.33 11.06
N GLU A 6 0.49 -2.04 11.09
CA GLU A 6 1.05 -0.80 10.57
C GLU A 6 0.85 -0.69 9.06
N THR A 7 1.17 -1.74 8.30
CA THR A 7 0.95 -1.76 6.85
C THR A 7 -0.53 -1.61 6.52
N LEU A 8 -1.41 -2.29 7.26
CA LEU A 8 -2.85 -2.14 7.10
C LEU A 8 -3.30 -0.70 7.41
N ALA A 9 -2.84 -0.11 8.50
CA ALA A 9 -3.18 1.26 8.87
C ALA A 9 -2.74 2.26 7.80
N VAL A 10 -1.54 2.09 7.22
CA VAL A 10 -1.06 2.92 6.11
C VAL A 10 -1.93 2.74 4.87
N ALA A 11 -2.26 1.50 4.48
CA ALA A 11 -3.12 1.25 3.33
C ALA A 11 -4.52 1.86 3.49
N LEU A 12 -5.12 1.74 4.69
CA LEU A 12 -6.42 2.34 4.99
C LEU A 12 -6.35 3.87 5.01
N LEU A 13 -5.27 4.45 5.56
CA LEU A 13 -5.07 5.89 5.56
C LEU A 13 -4.93 6.43 4.14
N VAL A 14 -4.14 5.77 3.28
CA VAL A 14 -3.99 6.17 1.87
C VAL A 14 -5.32 6.00 1.13
N GLY A 15 -6.06 4.90 1.35
CA GLY A 15 -7.39 4.71 0.77
C GLY A 15 -8.38 5.80 1.18
N LEU A 16 -8.36 6.23 2.46
CA LEU A 16 -9.17 7.34 2.93
C LEU A 16 -8.77 8.66 2.27
N LEU A 17 -7.46 8.94 2.17
CA LEU A 17 -6.95 10.14 1.49
C LEU A 17 -7.33 10.13 0.01
N GLN A 18 -7.26 9.00 -0.69
CA GLN A 18 -7.72 8.86 -2.07
C GLN A 18 -9.22 9.15 -2.20
N ALA A 19 -10.05 8.69 -1.26
CA ALA A 19 -11.48 8.97 -1.27
C ALA A 19 -11.76 10.47 -1.11
N VAL A 20 -11.09 11.13 -0.15
CA VAL A 20 -11.23 12.57 0.09
C VAL A 20 -10.74 13.38 -1.12
N LEU A 21 -9.56 13.07 -1.64
CA LEU A 21 -9.00 13.75 -2.81
C LEU A 21 -9.80 13.46 -4.09
N GLY A 22 -10.44 12.30 -4.18
CA GLY A 22 -11.32 11.92 -5.28
C GLY A 22 -12.51 12.86 -5.45
N VAL A 23 -13.01 13.43 -4.37
CA VAL A 23 -14.10 14.43 -4.41
C VAL A 23 -13.71 15.68 -5.23
N VAL A 24 -12.41 15.99 -5.28
CA VAL A 24 -11.86 17.13 -6.04
C VAL A 24 -11.06 16.70 -7.27
N GLY A 25 -11.20 15.44 -7.72
CA GLY A 25 -10.53 14.93 -8.92
C GLY A 25 -9.03 14.61 -8.75
N LEU A 26 -8.54 14.50 -7.51
CA LEU A 26 -7.12 14.30 -7.18
C LEU A 26 -6.80 12.89 -6.64
N ALA A 27 -7.69 11.90 -6.82
CA ALA A 27 -7.45 10.53 -6.34
C ALA A 27 -6.18 9.87 -6.95
N GLY A 28 -5.74 10.34 -8.12
CA GLY A 28 -4.58 9.81 -8.84
C GLY A 28 -3.22 10.22 -8.28
N VAL A 29 -3.16 11.09 -7.26
CA VAL A 29 -1.88 11.62 -6.71
C VAL A 29 -0.96 10.51 -6.17
N PHE A 30 -1.53 9.38 -5.73
CA PHE A 30 -0.77 8.23 -5.24
C PHE A 30 -0.51 7.17 -6.31
N ALA A 31 -1.10 7.29 -7.50
CA ALA A 31 -0.98 6.30 -8.55
C ALA A 31 0.42 6.34 -9.19
N LEU A 32 0.90 5.17 -9.60
CA LEU A 32 2.12 5.06 -10.38
C LEU A 32 1.88 5.70 -11.76
N SER A 33 2.76 6.63 -12.14
CA SER A 33 2.69 7.30 -13.44
C SER A 33 4.08 7.47 -14.03
N ALA A 34 4.15 7.46 -15.37
CA ALA A 34 5.35 7.76 -16.11
C ALA A 34 5.42 9.27 -16.42
N PRO A 35 6.63 9.86 -16.53
CA PRO A 35 7.94 9.22 -16.33
C PRO A 35 8.36 9.15 -14.85
N LEU A 36 8.97 8.04 -14.43
CA LEU A 36 9.47 7.86 -13.06
C LEU A 36 10.58 8.84 -12.68
N ALA A 37 11.26 9.45 -13.65
CA ALA A 37 12.26 10.49 -13.41
C ALA A 37 11.67 11.74 -12.74
N VAL A 38 10.36 11.98 -12.88
CA VAL A 38 9.66 13.14 -12.30
C VAL A 38 9.14 12.83 -10.90
N ALA A 39 8.60 11.62 -10.69
CA ALA A 39 8.01 11.21 -9.43
C ALA A 39 8.49 9.80 -9.03
N PRO A 40 9.78 9.61 -8.68
CA PRO A 40 10.31 8.28 -8.36
C PRO A 40 9.67 7.67 -7.11
N TRP A 41 9.19 8.51 -6.19
CA TRP A 41 8.44 8.07 -5.00
C TRP A 41 7.12 7.36 -5.35
N ALA A 42 6.59 7.56 -6.57
CA ALA A 42 5.37 6.90 -7.02
C ALA A 42 5.49 5.36 -7.00
N LEU A 43 6.71 4.81 -7.15
CA LEU A 43 6.97 3.38 -6.96
C LEU A 43 6.59 2.88 -5.57
N VAL A 44 6.76 3.70 -4.53
CA VAL A 44 6.47 3.33 -3.15
C VAL A 44 5.04 3.71 -2.78
N THR A 45 4.58 4.91 -3.14
CA THR A 45 3.23 5.35 -2.76
C THR A 45 2.14 4.55 -3.45
N SER A 46 2.39 4.09 -4.67
CA SER A 46 1.43 3.28 -5.43
C SER A 46 1.13 1.92 -4.79
N VAL A 47 2.06 1.36 -4.01
CA VAL A 47 1.86 0.11 -3.24
C VAL A 47 0.66 0.22 -2.29
N TYR A 48 0.36 1.43 -1.81
CA TYR A 48 -0.76 1.69 -0.92
C TYR A 48 -1.98 2.28 -1.64
N ALA A 49 -1.84 2.65 -2.91
CA ALA A 49 -2.93 3.20 -3.72
C ALA A 49 -3.81 2.07 -4.27
N HIS A 50 -5.12 2.25 -4.19
CA HIS A 50 -6.08 1.24 -4.65
C HIS A 50 -7.04 1.82 -5.69
N GLY A 51 -7.35 1.02 -6.71
CA GLY A 51 -8.28 1.39 -7.79
C GLY A 51 -9.76 1.22 -7.42
N SER A 52 -10.08 0.47 -6.37
CA SER A 52 -11.45 0.29 -5.88
C SER A 52 -11.48 -0.15 -4.41
N ILE A 53 -12.64 0.02 -3.76
CA ILE A 53 -12.87 -0.45 -2.38
C ILE A 53 -12.73 -1.98 -2.30
N GLY A 54 -13.21 -2.70 -3.32
CA GLY A 54 -13.09 -4.16 -3.38
C GLY A 54 -11.63 -4.62 -3.44
N HIS A 55 -10.78 -3.90 -4.18
CA HIS A 55 -9.35 -4.18 -4.24
C HIS A 55 -8.68 -3.95 -2.88
N LEU A 56 -8.97 -2.82 -2.21
CA LEU A 56 -8.47 -2.55 -0.86
C LEU A 56 -8.90 -3.63 0.14
N PHE A 57 -10.17 -4.04 0.10
CA PHE A 57 -10.69 -5.07 0.99
C PHE A 57 -10.00 -6.42 0.79
N ALA A 58 -9.84 -6.87 -0.46
CA ALA A 58 -9.19 -8.14 -0.77
C ALA A 58 -7.71 -8.15 -0.31
N ASN A 59 -6.99 -7.05 -0.50
CA ASN A 59 -5.62 -6.92 -0.03
C ASN A 59 -5.54 -6.85 1.49
N ALA A 60 -6.43 -6.11 2.15
CA ALA A 60 -6.48 -6.04 3.61
C ALA A 60 -6.73 -7.41 4.23
N LEU A 61 -7.66 -8.19 3.67
CA LEU A 61 -7.93 -9.56 4.09
C LEU A 61 -6.70 -10.46 3.89
N SER A 62 -6.09 -10.42 2.70
CA SER A 62 -4.86 -11.18 2.40
C SER A 62 -3.72 -10.83 3.36
N LEU A 63 -3.53 -9.54 3.65
CA LEU A 63 -2.53 -9.04 4.58
C LEU A 63 -2.82 -9.51 6.02
N LEU A 64 -4.06 -9.49 6.47
CA LEU A 64 -4.43 -9.95 7.81
C LEU A 64 -4.26 -11.47 7.98
N LEU A 65 -4.47 -12.25 6.92
CA LEU A 65 -4.30 -13.70 6.93
C LEU A 65 -2.83 -14.12 6.79
N VAL A 66 -2.10 -13.55 5.84
CA VAL A 66 -0.74 -13.97 5.45
C VAL A 66 0.34 -13.15 6.15
N GLY A 67 0.11 -11.85 6.37
CA GLY A 67 1.07 -10.93 6.99
C GLY A 67 1.62 -11.44 8.33
N PRO A 68 0.80 -11.96 9.26
CA PRO A 68 1.31 -12.48 10.53
C PRO A 68 2.24 -13.69 10.37
N LEU A 69 2.08 -14.49 9.31
CA LEU A 69 2.95 -15.64 9.02
C LEU A 69 4.34 -15.17 8.60
N VAL A 70 4.41 -14.13 7.75
CA VAL A 70 5.66 -13.51 7.32
C VAL A 70 6.31 -12.76 8.48
N GLU A 71 5.55 -11.96 9.23
CA GLU A 71 6.03 -11.16 10.36
C GLU A 71 6.71 -12.02 11.43
N ARG A 72 6.22 -13.24 11.69
CA ARG A 72 6.82 -14.19 12.66
C ARG A 72 8.18 -14.73 12.24
N ARG A 73 8.54 -14.62 10.96
CA ARG A 73 9.78 -15.18 10.38
C ARG A 73 10.79 -14.10 9.99
N THR A 74 10.47 -12.84 10.22
CA THR A 74 11.29 -11.72 9.78
C THR A 74 11.34 -10.62 10.84
N THR A 75 12.10 -9.56 10.56
CA THR A 75 12.11 -8.36 11.40
C THR A 75 11.15 -7.32 10.84
N ARG A 76 10.65 -6.42 11.70
CA ARG A 76 9.77 -5.32 11.30
C ARG A 76 10.25 -4.52 10.07
N PRO A 77 11.52 -4.07 9.97
CA PRO A 77 11.98 -3.38 8.75
C PRO A 77 12.01 -4.28 7.51
N ARG A 78 12.37 -5.56 7.65
CA ARG A 78 12.37 -6.53 6.54
C ARG A 78 10.95 -6.84 6.06
N PHE A 79 9.96 -6.86 6.95
CA PHE A 79 8.55 -6.99 6.59
C PHE A 79 8.09 -5.82 5.71
N HIS A 80 8.36 -4.59 6.13
CA HIS A 80 8.00 -3.40 5.37
C HIS A 80 8.74 -3.33 4.03
N ALA A 81 10.03 -3.67 4.00
CA ALA A 81 10.80 -3.77 2.76
C ALA A 81 10.24 -4.84 1.81
N PHE A 82 9.79 -5.99 2.35
CA PHE A 82 9.14 -7.04 1.57
C PHE A 82 7.83 -6.54 0.94
N VAL A 83 6.97 -5.89 1.71
CA VAL A 83 5.69 -5.35 1.21
C VAL A 83 5.93 -4.30 0.12
N VAL A 84 6.78 -3.31 0.38
CA VAL A 84 7.08 -2.25 -0.60
C VAL A 84 7.77 -2.84 -1.84
N GLY A 85 8.74 -3.73 -1.66
CA GLY A 85 9.48 -4.32 -2.77
C GLY A 85 8.61 -5.22 -3.66
N THR A 86 7.78 -6.07 -3.07
CA THR A 86 6.87 -6.93 -3.86
C THR A 86 5.74 -6.13 -4.49
N GLY A 87 5.17 -5.15 -3.78
CA GLY A 87 4.13 -4.28 -4.31
C GLY A 87 4.60 -3.39 -5.46
N ALA A 88 5.85 -2.90 -5.41
CA ALA A 88 6.41 -2.08 -6.49
C ALA A 88 6.71 -2.87 -7.77
N LEU A 89 6.74 -4.22 -7.69
CA LEU A 89 7.05 -5.11 -8.82
C LEU A 89 5.81 -5.83 -9.39
N ALA A 90 4.65 -5.73 -8.73
CA ALA A 90 3.40 -6.38 -9.13
C ALA A 90 2.68 -5.61 -10.24
#